data_AF-A0A0J7KN41-F1
#
_entry.id   AF-A0A0J7KN41-F1
#
_cell.length_a   1.000
_cell.length_b   1.000
_cell.length_c   1.000
_cell.angle_alpha   90.00
_cell.angle_beta   90.00
_cell.angle_gamma   90.00
#
_symmetry.space_group_name_H-M   'P 1'
#
loop_
_entity.id
_entity.type
_entity.pdbx_description
1 polymer ?
#
loop_
_entity_poly.entity_id
_entity_poly.type
_entity_poly.pdbx_seq_one_letter_code
_entity_poly.pdbx_strand_id
1 'polypeptide(L)'
;MSEITTTIGAPAGLTPEKKQGNLTVADKSDSAITWKSMSIQQKWSFLTTNITVEPMVACYVIPSVLSSLATQNLILEKACRVNLAYPDEVCSALSARNTTGLEAEETAVQQMVARMQTWKTPLQSALPAILILFMGAWSDRTGLRKPCMLLPIIGEFFSSVTLIACTYFDELPMETVVLEAVWPALTGGWFTMFMGIFSYIADITSVESRTLRIGAANVFLSLGVPIGMALSGILYTKLGFYGVFSISMVCYVMSFVYGLVVIKEPPRVLAERARKKTLPSKGKRMSVCAYILDFFSLRHIEETFRVAFKKGANNRQKRVIVLMVIVMVVIGPLY
;
A
#
# COMPACT_ATOMS: atom_id res chain seq x y z
N MET A 1 -3.33 -86.89 25.68
CA MET A 1 -4.32 -87.95 25.41
C MET A 1 -5.64 -87.27 25.10
N SER A 2 -6.07 -87.38 23.83
CA SER A 2 -7.43 -87.22 23.25
C SER A 2 -8.34 -86.10 23.79
N GLU A 3 -8.61 -85.04 23.04
CA GLU A 3 -9.71 -84.95 22.06
C GLU A 3 -11.07 -85.44 22.57
N ILE A 4 -12.05 -84.53 22.65
CA ILE A 4 -13.44 -84.80 22.25
C ILE A 4 -13.91 -83.62 21.39
N THR A 5 -14.08 -83.93 20.11
CA THR A 5 -14.74 -83.13 19.07
C THR A 5 -16.22 -83.48 19.04
N THR A 6 -17.10 -82.49 18.89
CA THR A 6 -18.43 -82.72 18.32
C THR A 6 -18.80 -81.53 17.42
N THR A 7 -18.80 -81.82 16.12
CA THR A 7 -19.36 -81.04 15.01
C THR A 7 -20.90 -81.06 15.09
N ILE A 8 -21.64 -80.09 14.57
CA ILE A 8 -22.20 -80.09 13.19
C ILE A 8 -22.95 -78.75 12.97
N GLY A 9 -22.82 -78.16 11.78
CA GLY A 9 -23.84 -77.26 11.20
C GLY A 9 -23.32 -75.98 10.52
N ALA A 10 -22.83 -76.07 9.28
CA ALA A 10 -22.66 -74.97 8.33
C ALA A 10 -24.04 -74.61 7.68
N PRO A 11 -24.24 -73.50 6.90
CA PRO A 11 -23.26 -72.86 6.04
C PRO A 11 -23.34 -71.33 5.81
N ALA A 12 -22.35 -70.86 5.05
CA ALA A 12 -22.34 -69.69 4.15
C ALA A 12 -22.01 -68.30 4.72
N GLY A 13 -20.79 -67.85 4.40
CA GLY A 13 -20.52 -66.44 4.06
C GLY A 13 -19.79 -65.59 5.10
N LEU A 14 -18.48 -65.81 5.29
CA LEU A 14 -17.59 -64.88 6.01
C LEU A 14 -16.17 -64.94 5.43
N THR A 15 -15.65 -63.79 5.01
CA THR A 15 -14.22 -63.49 4.83
C THR A 15 -13.95 -62.07 5.33
N PRO A 16 -12.73 -61.78 5.81
CA PRO A 16 -12.57 -61.35 7.21
C PRO A 16 -12.02 -59.93 7.41
N GLU A 17 -12.10 -59.48 8.67
CA GLU A 17 -11.33 -58.40 9.28
C GLU A 17 -9.91 -58.25 8.70
N LYS A 18 -9.55 -57.01 8.38
CA LYS A 18 -8.17 -56.62 8.07
C LYS A 18 -7.69 -55.54 9.04
N LYS A 19 -6.88 -56.02 9.98
CA LYS A 19 -5.80 -55.38 10.75
C LYS A 19 -5.56 -53.88 10.49
N GLN A 20 -5.63 -53.15 11.60
CA GLN A 20 -4.87 -51.93 11.90
C GLN A 20 -3.44 -52.00 11.33
N GLY A 21 -3.15 -51.11 10.39
CA GLY A 21 -1.82 -50.87 9.83
C GLY A 21 -1.58 -49.37 9.80
N ASN A 22 -0.56 -48.95 10.56
CA ASN A 22 0.13 -47.66 10.55
C ASN A 22 -0.23 -46.71 9.39
N LEU A 23 -0.95 -45.62 9.69
CA LEU A 23 -0.89 -44.40 8.86
C LEU A 23 0.45 -43.71 9.15
N THR A 24 1.48 -44.13 8.42
CA THR A 24 2.73 -43.38 8.32
C THR A 24 2.42 -42.05 7.64
N VAL A 25 2.73 -40.99 8.37
CA VAL A 25 2.97 -39.62 7.89
C VAL A 25 3.75 -39.68 6.57
N ALA A 26 3.05 -39.45 5.47
CA ALA A 26 3.68 -39.30 4.16
C ALA A 26 4.11 -37.84 3.99
N ASP A 27 5.33 -37.73 3.49
CA ASP A 27 6.29 -36.69 3.76
C ASP A 27 6.03 -35.41 2.96
N LYS A 28 6.35 -34.27 3.59
CA LYS A 28 6.31 -32.94 2.97
C LYS A 28 7.51 -32.81 2.03
N SER A 29 7.34 -33.06 0.73
CA SER A 29 8.34 -32.67 -0.28
C SER A 29 7.80 -32.06 -1.59
N ASP A 30 6.47 -31.97 -1.76
CA ASP A 30 5.88 -31.68 -3.07
C ASP A 30 5.91 -30.21 -3.55
N SER A 31 6.28 -29.22 -2.72
CA SER A 31 6.25 -27.81 -3.18
C SER A 31 7.49 -27.37 -3.97
N ALA A 32 8.65 -27.97 -3.70
CA ALA A 32 9.90 -27.62 -4.38
C ALA A 32 10.05 -28.29 -5.76
N ILE A 33 9.40 -29.45 -5.95
CA ILE A 33 9.47 -30.25 -7.19
C ILE A 33 8.58 -29.64 -8.29
N THR A 34 7.50 -28.94 -7.93
CA THR A 34 6.59 -28.28 -8.89
C THR A 34 7.22 -27.11 -9.66
N TRP A 35 8.07 -26.27 -9.06
CA TRP A 35 8.59 -25.08 -9.75
C TRP A 35 9.68 -25.43 -10.78
N LYS A 36 10.56 -26.40 -10.46
CA LYS A 36 11.64 -26.82 -11.37
C LYS A 36 11.10 -27.59 -12.59
N SER A 37 9.98 -28.29 -12.44
CA SER A 37 9.35 -29.09 -13.51
C SER A 37 8.40 -28.31 -14.43
N MET A 38 8.02 -27.07 -14.09
CA MET A 38 7.13 -26.25 -14.91
C MET A 38 7.82 -25.63 -16.14
N SER A 39 7.13 -25.69 -17.29
CA SER A 39 7.54 -24.98 -18.52
C SER A 39 7.49 -23.45 -18.34
N ILE A 40 8.20 -22.71 -19.19
CA ILE A 40 8.24 -21.23 -19.12
C ILE A 40 6.84 -20.61 -19.24
N GLN A 41 5.96 -21.18 -20.07
CA GLN A 41 4.56 -20.73 -20.20
C GLN A 41 3.73 -21.03 -18.95
N GLN A 42 3.94 -22.20 -18.33
CA GLN A 42 3.28 -22.53 -17.06
C GLN A 42 3.81 -21.67 -15.91
N LYS A 43 5.11 -21.37 -15.89
CA LYS A 43 5.72 -20.42 -14.95
C LYS A 43 5.14 -19.03 -15.12
N TRP A 44 4.95 -18.56 -16.35
CA TRP A 44 4.38 -17.24 -16.62
C TRP A 44 2.89 -17.17 -16.27
N SER A 45 2.11 -18.20 -16.63
CA SER A 45 0.70 -18.33 -16.23
C SER A 45 0.53 -18.45 -14.70
N PHE A 46 1.41 -19.19 -14.03
CA PHE A 46 1.46 -19.26 -12.57
C PHE A 46 1.82 -17.90 -11.96
N LEU A 47 2.76 -17.16 -12.55
CA LEU A 47 3.11 -15.81 -12.12
C LEU A 47 1.92 -14.86 -12.26
N THR A 48 1.27 -14.81 -13.43
CA THR A 48 0.12 -13.92 -13.70
C THR A 48 -1.11 -14.27 -12.87
N THR A 49 -1.27 -15.53 -12.45
CA THR A 49 -2.38 -15.96 -11.57
C THR A 49 -2.11 -15.59 -10.10
N ASN A 50 -0.84 -15.43 -9.71
CA ASN A 50 -0.45 -15.01 -8.36
C ASN A 50 -0.30 -13.50 -8.22
N ILE A 51 -0.05 -12.78 -9.31
CA ILE A 51 -0.05 -11.32 -9.39
C ILE A 51 -1.49 -10.82 -9.27
N THR A 52 -1.77 -10.06 -8.22
CA THR A 52 -3.08 -9.51 -7.89
C THR A 52 -3.03 -7.99 -7.75
N VAL A 53 -2.32 -7.51 -6.72
CA VAL A 53 -2.25 -6.08 -6.33
C VAL A 53 -1.01 -5.39 -6.87
N GLU A 54 0.01 -6.15 -7.29
CA GLU A 54 1.31 -5.67 -7.72
C GLU A 54 1.26 -4.69 -8.90
N PRO A 55 0.43 -4.89 -9.96
CA PRO A 55 0.36 -3.95 -11.08
C PRO A 55 -0.25 -2.60 -10.70
N MET A 56 -1.28 -2.62 -9.84
CA MET A 56 -1.88 -1.40 -9.28
C MET A 56 -0.84 -0.61 -8.50
N VAL A 57 -0.08 -1.32 -7.68
CA VAL A 57 0.98 -0.75 -6.83
C VAL A 57 2.11 -0.17 -7.66
N ALA A 58 2.57 -0.88 -8.70
CA ALA A 58 3.59 -0.36 -9.61
C ALA A 58 3.10 0.94 -10.29
N CYS A 59 1.85 0.96 -10.75
CA CYS A 59 1.22 2.15 -11.35
C CYS A 59 0.87 3.25 -10.33
N TYR A 60 1.15 3.05 -9.05
CA TYR A 60 1.01 4.07 -8.00
C TYR A 60 2.38 4.58 -7.54
N VAL A 61 3.30 3.67 -7.20
CA VAL A 61 4.62 4.03 -6.66
C VAL A 61 5.53 4.65 -7.72
N ILE A 62 5.62 4.05 -8.91
CA ILE A 62 6.51 4.53 -9.97
C ILE A 62 6.20 5.98 -10.35
N PRO A 63 4.95 6.36 -10.73
CA PRO A 63 4.65 7.75 -11.09
C PRO A 63 4.79 8.73 -9.91
N SER A 64 4.52 8.30 -8.68
CA SER A 64 4.70 9.13 -7.48
C SER A 64 6.17 9.51 -7.29
N VAL A 65 7.08 8.53 -7.41
CA VAL A 65 8.53 8.78 -7.33
C VAL A 65 9.05 9.50 -8.58
N LEU A 66 8.52 9.18 -9.76
CA LEU A 66 8.85 9.86 -11.01
C LEU A 66 8.58 11.38 -10.91
N SER A 67 7.40 11.75 -10.40
CA SER A 67 6.99 13.14 -10.25
C SER A 67 7.77 13.89 -9.17
N SER A 68 8.33 13.19 -8.18
CA SER A 68 9.02 13.83 -7.04
C SER A 68 10.14 14.77 -7.49
N LEU A 69 10.95 14.39 -8.48
CA LEU A 69 12.04 15.24 -9.00
C LEU A 69 11.50 16.49 -9.69
N ALA A 70 10.47 16.34 -10.53
CA ALA A 70 9.85 17.46 -11.22
C ALA A 70 9.20 18.43 -10.22
N THR A 71 8.54 17.92 -9.18
CA THR A 71 7.99 18.74 -8.10
C THR A 71 9.07 19.52 -7.36
N GLN A 72 10.21 18.90 -7.04
CA GLN A 72 11.33 19.59 -6.38
C GLN A 72 11.92 20.71 -7.26
N ASN A 73 12.11 20.44 -8.56
CA ASN A 73 12.58 21.47 -9.49
C ASN A 73 11.55 22.60 -9.67
N LEU A 74 10.26 22.29 -9.67
CA LEU A 74 9.20 23.31 -9.76
C LEU A 74 9.21 24.21 -8.52
N ILE A 75 9.38 23.64 -7.33
CA ILE A 75 9.48 24.41 -6.08
C ILE A 75 10.69 25.35 -6.13
N LEU A 76 11.85 24.86 -6.59
CA LEU A 76 13.07 25.68 -6.75
C LEU A 76 12.86 26.82 -7.75
N GLU A 77 12.26 26.53 -8.91
CA GLU A 77 12.02 27.53 -9.95
C GLU A 77 11.05 28.63 -9.47
N LYS A 78 9.97 28.23 -8.77
CA LYS A 78 9.00 29.17 -8.19
C LYS A 78 9.61 30.00 -7.06
N ALA A 79 10.44 29.40 -6.21
CA ALA A 79 11.15 30.12 -5.15
C ALA A 79 12.08 31.19 -5.74
N CYS A 80 12.78 30.87 -6.84
CA CYS A 80 13.69 31.78 -7.52
C CYS A 80 12.95 32.94 -8.23
N ARG A 81 11.98 32.61 -9.09
CA ARG A 81 11.32 33.61 -9.95
C ARG A 81 10.26 34.43 -9.23
N VAL A 82 9.48 33.82 -8.33
CA VAL A 82 8.31 34.48 -7.73
C VAL A 82 8.62 35.01 -6.34
N ASN A 83 9.17 34.18 -5.45
CA ASN A 83 9.37 34.57 -4.05
C ASN A 83 10.59 35.48 -3.85
N LEU A 84 11.71 35.20 -4.54
CA LEU A 84 12.93 36.02 -4.47
C LEU A 84 13.04 37.04 -5.62
N ALA A 85 12.19 36.92 -6.64
CA ALA A 85 12.13 37.83 -7.78
C ALA A 85 13.50 38.05 -8.48
N TYR A 86 14.30 36.99 -8.58
CA TYR A 86 15.56 37.05 -9.32
C TYR A 86 15.33 37.12 -10.84
N PRO A 87 16.28 37.70 -11.61
CA PRO A 87 16.21 37.72 -13.06
C PRO A 87 16.11 36.31 -13.66
N ASP A 88 15.36 36.17 -14.76
CA ASP A 88 15.13 34.89 -15.43
C ASP A 88 16.43 34.17 -15.86
N GLU A 89 17.48 34.93 -16.16
CA GLU A 89 18.81 34.40 -16.50
C GLU A 89 19.43 33.65 -15.32
N VAL A 90 19.32 34.20 -14.10
CA VAL A 90 19.81 33.57 -12.88
C VAL A 90 19.04 32.29 -12.59
N CYS A 91 17.70 32.35 -12.63
CA CYS A 91 16.87 31.18 -12.35
C CYS A 91 17.05 30.07 -13.41
N SER A 92 17.23 30.44 -14.67
CA SER A 92 17.51 29.46 -15.74
C SER A 92 18.89 28.83 -15.59
N ALA A 93 19.91 29.60 -15.17
CA ALA A 93 21.24 29.08 -14.87
C ALA A 93 21.21 28.10 -13.68
N LEU A 94 20.49 28.43 -12.60
CA LEU A 94 20.28 27.56 -11.45
C LEU A 94 19.55 26.26 -11.83
N SER A 95 18.48 26.34 -12.64
CA SER A 95 17.77 25.16 -13.16
C SER A 95 18.65 24.28 -14.05
N ALA A 96 19.56 24.88 -14.82
CA ALA A 96 20.54 24.18 -15.64
C ALA A 96 21.76 23.65 -14.85
N ARG A 97 21.79 23.85 -13.52
CA ARG A 97 22.93 23.49 -12.64
C ARG A 97 24.23 24.21 -13.01
N ASN A 98 24.14 25.38 -13.63
CA ASN A 98 25.27 26.25 -13.89
C ASN A 98 25.37 27.31 -12.78
N THR A 99 26.06 26.97 -11.69
CA THR A 99 26.12 27.76 -10.46
C THR A 99 27.37 28.63 -10.36
N THR A 100 28.18 28.70 -11.42
CA THR A 100 29.43 29.47 -11.43
C THR A 100 29.17 30.96 -11.20
N GLY A 101 29.57 31.47 -10.03
CA GLY A 101 29.35 32.86 -9.62
C GLY A 101 27.95 33.18 -9.07
N LEU A 102 27.08 32.17 -8.85
CA LEU A 102 25.71 32.32 -8.34
C LEU A 102 25.49 31.61 -6.99
N GLU A 103 26.57 31.40 -6.22
CA GLU A 103 26.52 30.62 -4.98
C GLU A 103 25.63 31.26 -3.91
N ALA A 104 25.59 32.60 -3.86
CA ALA A 104 24.77 33.34 -2.90
C ALA A 104 23.28 33.18 -3.21
N GLU A 105 22.91 33.29 -4.48
CA GLU A 105 21.55 33.13 -5.01
C GLU A 105 21.09 31.68 -4.85
N GLU A 106 21.93 30.70 -5.18
CA GLU A 106 21.64 29.28 -4.95
C GLU A 106 21.36 29.02 -3.47
N THR A 107 22.22 29.53 -2.58
CA THR A 107 22.05 29.36 -1.13
C THR A 107 20.75 30.00 -0.65
N ALA A 108 20.41 31.20 -1.13
CA ALA A 108 19.17 31.89 -0.75
C ALA A 108 17.92 31.11 -1.19
N VAL A 109 17.89 30.61 -2.43
CA VAL A 109 16.80 29.77 -2.95
C VAL A 109 16.68 28.48 -2.14
N GLN A 110 17.78 27.78 -1.92
CA GLN A 110 17.79 26.53 -1.16
C GLN A 110 17.36 26.73 0.29
N GLN A 111 17.79 27.80 0.96
CA GLN A 111 17.35 28.13 2.32
C GLN A 111 15.84 28.39 2.37
N MET A 112 15.27 29.06 1.37
CA MET A 112 13.83 29.30 1.30
C MET A 112 13.04 28.00 1.10
N VAL A 113 13.49 27.14 0.19
CA VAL A 113 12.89 25.81 -0.02
C VAL A 113 13.01 24.93 1.21
N ALA A 114 14.16 24.94 1.89
CA ALA A 114 14.37 24.18 3.13
C ALA A 114 13.41 24.63 4.25
N ARG A 115 13.21 25.95 4.41
CA ARG A 115 12.22 26.50 5.35
C ARG A 115 10.81 26.03 5.02
N MET A 116 10.45 25.97 3.74
CA MET A 116 9.15 25.44 3.33
C MET A 116 8.99 23.95 3.62
N GLN A 117 10.01 23.17 3.27
CA GLN A 117 10.01 21.72 3.50
C GLN A 117 9.87 21.39 4.99
N THR A 118 10.42 22.22 5.88
CA THR A 118 10.38 22.04 7.33
C THR A 118 8.94 21.95 7.87
N TRP A 119 8.00 22.73 7.33
CA TRP A 119 6.60 22.68 7.75
C TRP A 119 5.72 21.82 6.83
N LYS A 120 6.09 21.65 5.55
CA LYS A 120 5.42 20.73 4.61
C LYS A 120 5.53 19.27 5.07
N THR A 121 6.71 18.81 5.51
CA THR A 121 6.93 17.42 5.91
C THR A 121 6.05 16.99 7.10
N PRO A 122 5.96 17.75 8.22
CA PRO A 122 5.02 17.46 9.29
C PRO A 122 3.57 17.46 8.83
N LEU A 123 3.16 18.41 7.98
CA LEU A 123 1.78 18.46 7.46
C LEU A 123 1.45 17.20 6.66
N GLN A 124 2.37 16.77 5.80
CA GLN A 124 2.21 15.60 4.94
C GLN A 124 2.26 14.27 5.71
N SER A 125 2.87 14.22 6.90
CA SER A 125 3.02 12.99 7.70
C SER A 125 2.03 12.90 8.86
N ALA A 126 1.74 14.00 9.56
CA ALA A 126 0.85 14.02 10.73
C ALA A 126 -0.60 13.69 10.35
N LEU A 127 -1.09 14.26 9.24
CA LEU A 127 -2.47 14.00 8.78
C LEU A 127 -2.69 12.52 8.42
N PRO A 128 -1.86 11.88 7.58
CA PRO A 128 -1.94 10.43 7.36
C PRO A 128 -1.77 9.60 8.63
N ALA A 129 -0.89 10.00 9.56
CA ALA A 129 -0.69 9.26 10.80
C ALA A 129 -1.95 9.25 11.69
N ILE A 130 -2.76 10.31 11.65
CA ILE A 130 -4.06 10.33 12.32
C ILE A 130 -5.07 9.51 11.52
N LEU A 131 -5.16 9.74 10.22
CA LEU A 131 -6.10 9.07 9.32
C LEU A 131 -5.96 7.56 9.31
N ILE A 132 -4.73 7.02 9.36
CA ILE A 132 -4.49 5.58 9.33
C ILE A 132 -5.06 4.88 10.57
N LEU A 133 -5.15 5.56 11.73
CA LEU A 133 -5.77 4.99 12.92
C LEU A 133 -7.27 4.74 12.71
N PHE A 134 -7.96 5.71 12.09
CA PHE A 134 -9.38 5.60 11.76
C PHE A 134 -9.60 4.63 10.59
N MET A 135 -8.85 4.77 9.50
CA MET A 135 -8.92 3.91 8.32
C MET A 135 -8.60 2.46 8.65
N GLY A 136 -7.59 2.21 9.50
CA GLY A 136 -7.23 0.87 9.95
C GLY A 136 -8.32 0.25 10.80
N ALA A 137 -8.80 0.97 11.81
CA ALA A 137 -9.88 0.49 12.67
C ALA A 137 -11.18 0.22 11.88
N TRP A 138 -11.50 1.07 10.91
CA TRP A 138 -12.63 0.89 10.01
C TRP A 138 -12.44 -0.29 9.05
N SER A 139 -11.25 -0.42 8.45
CA SER A 139 -10.91 -1.52 7.54
C SER A 139 -11.01 -2.87 8.24
N ASP A 140 -10.57 -2.95 9.50
CA ASP A 140 -10.62 -4.18 10.30
C ASP A 140 -12.02 -4.57 10.73
N ARG A 141 -12.91 -3.60 11.04
CA ARG A 141 -14.31 -3.91 11.39
C ARG A 141 -15.16 -4.27 10.19
N THR A 142 -14.96 -3.59 9.07
CA THR A 142 -15.79 -3.77 7.88
C THR A 142 -15.25 -4.89 6.98
N GLY A 143 -13.97 -5.24 7.13
CA GLY A 143 -13.23 -6.10 6.22
C GLY A 143 -12.98 -5.49 4.85
N LEU A 144 -13.39 -4.24 4.62
CA LEU A 144 -13.29 -3.58 3.32
C LEU A 144 -11.87 -3.05 3.10
N ARG A 145 -11.14 -3.70 2.21
CA ARG A 145 -9.76 -3.30 1.87
C ARG A 145 -9.68 -2.39 0.64
N LYS A 146 -10.62 -2.53 -0.30
CA LYS A 146 -10.62 -1.80 -1.58
C LYS A 146 -10.66 -0.27 -1.42
N PRO A 147 -11.50 0.33 -0.54
CA PRO A 147 -11.49 1.77 -0.36
C PRO A 147 -10.18 2.30 0.21
N CYS A 148 -9.49 1.54 1.07
CA CYS A 148 -8.17 1.90 1.58
C CYS A 148 -7.09 1.95 0.49
N MET A 149 -7.26 1.20 -0.61
CA MET A 149 -6.33 1.21 -1.74
C MET A 149 -6.68 2.28 -2.78
N LEU A 150 -7.97 2.49 -3.04
CA LEU A 150 -8.42 3.43 -4.07
C LEU A 150 -8.35 4.90 -3.63
N LEU A 151 -8.60 5.19 -2.35
CA LEU A 151 -8.63 6.55 -1.84
C LEU A 151 -7.28 7.28 -2.00
N PRO A 152 -6.12 6.67 -1.66
CA PRO A 152 -4.81 7.29 -1.91
C PRO A 152 -4.52 7.58 -3.39
N ILE A 153 -4.97 6.71 -4.31
CA ILE A 153 -4.79 6.93 -5.76
C ILE A 153 -5.52 8.20 -6.21
N ILE A 154 -6.72 8.44 -5.68
CA ILE A 154 -7.47 9.68 -5.95
C ILE A 154 -6.70 10.90 -5.42
N GLY A 155 -6.11 10.81 -4.23
CA GLY A 155 -5.29 11.90 -3.66
C GLY A 155 -4.10 12.26 -4.53
N GLU A 156 -3.35 11.25 -5.01
CA GLU A 156 -2.22 11.43 -5.91
C GLU A 156 -2.61 11.98 -7.29
N PHE A 157 -3.79 11.58 -7.80
CA PHE A 157 -4.35 12.16 -9.02
C PHE A 157 -4.61 13.67 -8.85
N PHE A 158 -5.26 14.09 -7.76
CA PHE A 158 -5.48 15.52 -7.48
C PHE A 158 -4.19 16.29 -7.20
N SER A 159 -3.17 15.66 -6.60
CA SER A 159 -1.82 16.22 -6.50
C SER A 159 -1.27 16.54 -7.90
N SER A 160 -1.34 15.59 -8.83
CA SER A 160 -0.87 15.79 -10.22
C SER A 160 -1.63 16.91 -10.93
N VAL A 161 -2.95 17.00 -10.76
CA VAL A 161 -3.76 18.11 -11.31
C VAL A 161 -3.32 19.46 -10.74
N THR A 162 -3.05 19.51 -9.43
CA THR A 162 -2.57 20.72 -8.75
C THR A 162 -1.19 21.13 -9.27
N LEU A 163 -0.28 20.18 -9.46
CA LEU A 163 1.06 20.43 -10.01
C LEU A 163 1.01 20.98 -11.43
N ILE A 164 0.13 20.43 -12.28
CA ILE A 164 -0.09 20.96 -13.64
C ILE A 164 -0.64 22.39 -13.57
N ALA A 165 -1.60 22.66 -12.68
CA ALA A 165 -2.13 24.01 -12.49
C ALA A 165 -1.06 25.01 -12.00
N CYS A 166 -0.24 24.63 -11.02
CA CYS A 166 0.89 25.44 -10.54
C CYS A 166 1.96 25.68 -11.62
N THR A 167 2.11 24.73 -12.55
CA THR A 167 3.01 24.89 -13.71
C THR A 167 2.41 25.85 -14.75
N TYR A 168 1.09 25.88 -14.89
CA TYR A 168 0.39 26.78 -15.83
C TYR A 168 0.37 28.23 -15.38
N PHE A 169 0.19 28.47 -14.07
CA PHE A 169 0.16 29.82 -13.52
C PHE A 169 1.55 30.22 -13.02
N ASP A 170 2.30 30.91 -13.86
CA ASP A 170 3.68 31.33 -13.58
C ASP A 170 3.80 32.23 -12.34
N GLU A 171 2.81 33.10 -12.10
CA GLU A 171 2.78 34.08 -11.01
C GLU A 171 2.51 33.50 -9.61
N LEU A 172 2.10 32.22 -9.52
CA LEU A 172 1.79 31.62 -8.21
C LEU A 172 3.06 31.39 -7.39
N PRO A 173 3.07 31.76 -6.10
CA PRO A 173 4.23 31.57 -5.25
C PRO A 173 4.42 30.10 -4.88
N MET A 174 5.63 29.73 -4.45
CA MET A 174 6.00 28.34 -4.16
C MET A 174 5.11 27.66 -3.09
N GLU A 175 4.49 28.45 -2.20
CA GLU A 175 3.59 27.97 -1.16
C GLU A 175 2.34 27.29 -1.74
N THR A 176 1.90 27.71 -2.93
CA THR A 176 0.76 27.08 -3.62
C THR A 176 1.07 25.65 -4.04
N VAL A 177 2.33 25.35 -4.32
CA VAL A 177 2.79 23.99 -4.63
C VAL A 177 2.57 23.08 -3.43
N VAL A 178 2.48 23.58 -2.19
CA VAL A 178 2.22 22.72 -1.02
C VAL A 178 0.84 22.07 -1.05
N LEU A 179 -0.13 22.67 -1.76
CA LEU A 179 -1.46 22.06 -1.95
C LEU A 179 -1.40 20.69 -2.59
N GLU A 180 -0.37 20.40 -3.40
CA GLU A 180 -0.16 19.06 -3.97
C GLU A 180 -0.06 17.99 -2.87
N ALA A 181 0.63 18.28 -1.77
CA ALA A 181 0.85 17.32 -0.68
C ALA A 181 -0.36 17.19 0.25
N VAL A 182 -1.28 18.15 0.22
CA VAL A 182 -2.49 18.12 1.04
C VAL A 182 -3.42 17.00 0.55
N TRP A 183 -3.54 16.77 -0.75
CA TRP A 183 -4.45 15.74 -1.28
C TRP A 183 -4.07 14.31 -0.87
N PRO A 184 -2.80 13.86 -1.02
CA PRO A 184 -2.37 12.58 -0.48
C PRO A 184 -2.47 12.53 1.05
N ALA A 185 -2.22 13.64 1.74
CA ALA A 185 -2.31 13.70 3.19
C ALA A 185 -3.75 13.43 3.70
N LEU A 186 -4.75 14.03 3.05
CA LEU A 186 -6.18 13.85 3.37
C LEU A 186 -6.73 12.47 2.99
N THR A 187 -6.09 11.79 2.03
CA THR A 187 -6.47 10.45 1.59
C THR A 187 -5.67 9.35 2.28
N GLY A 188 -4.71 9.73 3.13
CA GLY A 188 -3.85 8.85 3.91
C GLY A 188 -2.61 8.34 3.17
N GLY A 189 -2.43 8.71 1.91
CA GLY A 189 -1.23 8.53 1.11
C GLY A 189 -0.68 7.10 1.08
N TRP A 190 0.65 7.00 0.98
CA TRP A 190 1.38 5.73 0.90
C TRP A 190 1.08 4.80 2.09
N PHE A 191 0.91 5.35 3.29
CA PHE A 191 0.66 4.56 4.50
C PHE A 191 -0.68 3.82 4.44
N THR A 192 -1.74 4.50 4.02
CA THR A 192 -3.08 3.89 3.91
C THR A 192 -3.14 2.89 2.76
N MET A 193 -2.45 3.18 1.65
CA MET A 193 -2.29 2.28 0.52
C MET A 193 -1.62 0.96 0.96
N PHE A 194 -0.46 1.03 1.62
CA PHE A 194 0.28 -0.15 2.08
C PHE A 194 -0.49 -0.94 3.13
N MET A 195 -1.15 -0.27 4.07
CA MET A 195 -2.05 -0.91 5.02
C MET A 195 -3.14 -1.71 4.29
N GLY A 196 -3.80 -1.11 3.29
CA GLY A 196 -4.83 -1.76 2.48
C GLY A 196 -4.31 -2.98 1.72
N ILE A 197 -3.14 -2.86 1.09
CA ILE A 197 -2.49 -3.92 0.31
C ILE A 197 -2.11 -5.11 1.19
N PHE A 198 -1.38 -4.88 2.28
CA PHE A 198 -0.93 -5.98 3.14
C PHE A 198 -2.09 -6.66 3.85
N SER A 199 -3.12 -5.90 4.24
CA SER A 199 -4.35 -6.45 4.80
C SER A 199 -5.10 -7.30 3.77
N TYR A 200 -5.20 -6.83 2.53
CA TYR A 200 -5.82 -7.58 1.44
C TYR A 200 -5.07 -8.88 1.12
N ILE A 201 -3.74 -8.82 1.01
CA ILE A 201 -2.90 -10.01 0.80
C ILE A 201 -3.12 -11.01 1.94
N ALA A 202 -3.15 -10.55 3.19
CA ALA A 202 -3.39 -11.42 4.34
C ALA A 202 -4.76 -12.12 4.31
N ASP A 203 -5.78 -11.47 3.73
CA ASP A 203 -7.14 -11.99 3.60
C ASP A 203 -7.29 -13.02 2.45
N ILE A 204 -6.52 -12.89 1.37
CA ILE A 204 -6.58 -13.80 0.20
C ILE A 204 -5.55 -14.95 0.23
N THR A 205 -4.62 -14.95 1.20
CA THR A 205 -3.55 -15.96 1.32
C THR A 205 -3.77 -16.90 2.51
N SER A 206 -3.24 -18.12 2.39
CA SER A 206 -3.19 -19.07 3.51
C SER A 206 -2.12 -18.68 4.52
N VAL A 207 -2.19 -19.20 5.74
CA VAL A 207 -1.22 -18.87 6.82
C VAL A 207 0.21 -19.24 6.43
N GLU A 208 0.38 -20.33 5.69
CA GLU A 208 1.66 -20.88 5.26
C GLU A 208 2.30 -20.05 4.13
N SER A 209 1.48 -19.50 3.23
CA SER A 209 1.93 -18.76 2.04
C SER A 209 1.94 -17.24 2.22
N ARG A 210 1.30 -16.73 3.29
CA ARG A 210 1.14 -15.30 3.57
C ARG A 210 2.47 -14.55 3.61
N THR A 211 3.46 -15.07 4.36
CA THR A 211 4.76 -14.41 4.50
C THR A 211 5.47 -14.28 3.15
N LEU A 212 5.41 -15.31 2.31
CA LEU A 212 6.01 -15.29 0.98
C LEU A 212 5.33 -14.28 0.05
N ARG A 213 4.00 -14.24 0.05
CA ARG A 213 3.23 -13.27 -0.76
C ARG A 213 3.45 -11.82 -0.32
N ILE A 214 3.49 -11.56 0.99
CA ILE A 214 3.82 -10.24 1.53
C ILE A 214 5.24 -9.85 1.12
N GLY A 215 6.20 -10.77 1.23
CA GLY A 215 7.58 -10.55 0.80
C GLY A 215 7.67 -10.21 -0.69
N ALA A 216 6.98 -10.96 -1.56
CA ALA A 216 6.92 -10.68 -2.99
C ALA A 216 6.33 -9.29 -3.29
N ALA A 217 5.20 -8.95 -2.68
CA ALA A 217 4.59 -7.63 -2.84
C ALA A 217 5.53 -6.50 -2.37
N ASN A 218 6.27 -6.72 -1.27
CA ASN A 218 7.27 -5.77 -0.80
C ASN A 218 8.42 -5.59 -1.80
N VAL A 219 8.86 -6.65 -2.47
CA VAL A 219 9.88 -6.53 -3.53
C VAL A 219 9.38 -5.65 -4.68
N PHE A 220 8.13 -5.84 -5.15
CA PHE A 220 7.56 -4.98 -6.20
C PHE A 220 7.43 -3.53 -5.77
N LEU A 221 6.99 -3.30 -4.52
CA LEU A 221 6.96 -1.97 -3.90
C LEU A 221 8.34 -1.32 -3.89
N SER A 222 9.34 -2.05 -3.39
CA SER A 222 10.71 -1.56 -3.28
C SER A 222 11.38 -1.35 -4.63
N LEU A 223 11.07 -2.14 -5.66
CA LEU A 223 11.58 -1.96 -7.03
C LEU A 223 10.96 -0.78 -7.76
N GLY A 224 9.72 -0.41 -7.43
CA GLY A 224 9.07 0.76 -8.02
C GLY A 224 9.81 2.07 -7.75
N VAL A 225 10.42 2.21 -6.57
CA VAL A 225 11.16 3.40 -6.16
C VAL A 225 12.41 3.67 -7.02
N PRO A 226 13.40 2.75 -7.14
CA PRO A 226 14.57 2.98 -7.98
C PRO A 226 14.21 3.11 -9.46
N ILE A 227 13.17 2.41 -9.94
CA ILE A 227 12.68 2.58 -11.31
C ILE A 227 12.16 4.02 -11.51
N GLY A 228 11.33 4.51 -10.59
CA GLY A 228 10.84 5.89 -10.62
C GLY A 228 11.97 6.92 -10.57
N MET A 229 12.95 6.72 -9.69
CA MET A 229 14.12 7.61 -9.57
C MET A 229 15.01 7.59 -10.82
N ALA A 230 15.24 6.42 -11.42
CA ALA A 230 16.06 6.31 -12.62
C ALA A 230 15.40 7.00 -13.82
N LEU A 231 14.06 6.93 -13.93
CA LEU A 231 13.31 7.54 -15.01
C LEU A 231 13.01 9.03 -14.78
N SER A 232 13.02 9.51 -13.54
CA SER A 232 12.59 10.88 -13.21
C SER A 232 13.43 11.94 -13.91
N GLY A 233 14.76 11.83 -13.87
CA GLY A 233 15.66 12.78 -14.53
C GLY A 233 15.55 12.75 -16.06
N ILE A 234 15.42 11.56 -16.64
CA ILE A 234 15.32 11.39 -18.10
C ILE A 234 14.01 11.96 -18.61
N LEU A 235 12.88 11.66 -17.96
CA LEU A 235 11.58 12.20 -18.37
C LEU A 235 11.51 13.71 -18.15
N TYR A 236 12.04 14.21 -17.03
CA TYR A 236 12.07 15.65 -16.76
C TYR A 236 12.84 16.42 -17.83
N THR A 237 14.04 15.94 -18.19
CA THR A 237 14.87 16.62 -19.21
C THR A 237 14.29 16.55 -20.63
N LYS A 238 13.52 15.51 -20.97
CA LYS A 238 12.95 15.32 -22.31
C LYS A 238 11.55 15.92 -22.48
N LEU A 239 10.72 15.85 -21.46
CA LEU A 239 9.30 16.19 -21.55
C LEU A 239 8.90 17.40 -20.67
N GLY A 240 9.81 17.89 -19.83
CA GLY A 240 9.55 18.98 -18.89
C GLY A 240 8.51 18.63 -17.83
N PHE A 241 8.03 19.66 -17.12
CA PHE A 241 7.05 19.51 -16.03
C PHE A 241 5.73 18.91 -16.52
N TYR A 242 5.14 19.45 -17.59
CA TYR A 242 3.85 19.00 -18.11
C TYR A 242 3.85 17.52 -18.50
N GLY A 243 4.91 17.05 -19.16
CA GLY A 243 4.99 15.65 -19.57
C GLY A 243 5.09 14.70 -18.39
N VAL A 244 5.92 15.01 -17.39
CA VAL A 244 6.09 14.17 -16.19
C VAL A 244 4.78 14.05 -15.41
N PHE A 245 4.10 15.17 -15.16
CA PHE A 245 2.84 15.18 -14.40
C PHE A 245 1.69 14.54 -15.19
N SER A 246 1.63 14.74 -16.51
CA SER A 246 0.61 14.10 -17.36
C SER A 246 0.77 12.58 -17.43
N ILE A 247 2.00 12.07 -17.56
CA ILE A 247 2.28 10.63 -17.51
C ILE A 247 1.86 10.05 -16.17
N SER A 248 2.17 10.74 -15.08
CA SER A 248 1.81 10.30 -13.73
C SER A 248 0.30 10.24 -13.54
N MET A 249 -0.43 11.24 -14.04
CA MET A 249 -1.89 11.26 -14.04
C MET A 249 -2.49 10.07 -14.79
N VAL A 250 -1.97 9.74 -15.98
CA VAL A 250 -2.41 8.56 -16.75
C VAL A 250 -2.14 7.27 -15.98
N CYS A 251 -0.97 7.13 -15.35
CA CYS A 251 -0.66 5.97 -14.50
C CYS A 251 -1.61 5.85 -13.32
N TYR A 252 -1.98 6.94 -12.66
CA TYR A 252 -2.97 6.92 -11.57
C TYR A 252 -4.36 6.52 -12.04
N VAL A 253 -4.80 7.00 -13.20
CA VAL A 253 -6.08 6.56 -13.80
C VAL A 253 -6.04 5.07 -14.12
N MET A 254 -4.94 4.57 -14.71
CA MET A 254 -4.78 3.13 -14.97
C MET A 254 -4.78 2.31 -13.67
N SER A 255 -4.08 2.78 -12.64
CA SER A 255 -4.05 2.15 -11.31
C SER A 255 -5.44 2.08 -10.69
N PHE A 256 -6.20 3.18 -10.77
CA PHE A 256 -7.56 3.27 -10.25
C PHE A 256 -8.51 2.32 -10.99
N VAL A 257 -8.49 2.32 -12.33
CA VAL A 257 -9.31 1.43 -13.16
C VAL A 257 -8.96 -0.04 -12.90
N TYR A 258 -7.67 -0.38 -12.82
CA TYR A 258 -7.23 -1.72 -12.49
C TYR A 258 -7.74 -2.14 -11.09
N GLY A 259 -7.60 -1.27 -10.09
CA GLY A 259 -8.12 -1.51 -8.74
C GLY A 259 -9.65 -1.69 -8.71
N LEU A 260 -10.38 -0.98 -9.57
CA LEU A 260 -11.83 -1.12 -9.69
C LEU A 260 -12.26 -2.44 -10.34
N VAL A 261 -11.62 -2.84 -11.44
CA VAL A 261 -12.06 -4.00 -12.24
C VAL A 261 -11.48 -5.32 -11.74
N VAL A 262 -10.19 -5.34 -11.38
CA VAL A 262 -9.45 -6.57 -11.10
C VAL A 262 -9.48 -6.94 -9.62
N ILE A 263 -9.36 -5.95 -8.72
CA ILE A 263 -9.37 -6.21 -7.28
C ILE A 263 -10.81 -6.42 -6.79
N LYS A 264 -11.12 -7.68 -6.47
CA LYS A 264 -12.39 -8.11 -5.87
C LYS A 264 -12.31 -8.02 -4.35
N GLU A 265 -13.42 -7.73 -3.70
CA GLU A 265 -13.46 -7.78 -2.24
C GLU A 265 -13.26 -9.22 -1.73
N PRO A 266 -12.63 -9.42 -0.56
CA PRO A 266 -12.39 -10.75 -0.02
C PRO A 266 -13.71 -11.53 0.19
N PRO A 267 -13.74 -12.86 -0.09
CA PRO A 267 -14.97 -13.67 -0.01
C PRO A 267 -15.65 -13.63 1.36
N ARG A 268 -14.88 -13.50 2.44
CA ARG A 268 -15.39 -13.40 3.83
C ARG A 268 -16.32 -12.19 4.01
N VAL A 269 -15.96 -11.05 3.41
CA VAL A 269 -16.74 -9.81 3.49
C VAL A 269 -18.06 -9.95 2.74
N LEU A 270 -18.02 -10.60 1.57
CA LEU A 270 -19.22 -10.88 0.78
C LEU A 270 -20.19 -11.79 1.53
N ALA A 271 -19.68 -12.81 2.22
CA ALA A 271 -20.48 -13.72 3.05
C ALA A 271 -21.11 -13.00 4.25
N GLU A 272 -20.36 -12.13 4.94
CA GLU A 272 -20.89 -11.35 6.07
C GLU A 272 -21.94 -10.31 5.63
N ARG A 273 -21.73 -9.64 4.49
CA ARG A 273 -22.72 -8.73 3.89
C ARG A 273 -23.99 -9.46 3.50
N ALA A 274 -23.88 -10.65 2.90
CA ALA A 274 -25.02 -11.50 2.55
C ALA A 274 -25.81 -11.92 3.80
N ARG A 275 -25.11 -12.29 4.89
CA ARG A 275 -25.70 -12.63 6.18
C ARG A 275 -26.41 -11.43 6.84
N LYS A 276 -25.81 -10.24 6.79
CA LYS A 276 -26.44 -9.01 7.31
C LYS A 276 -27.68 -8.57 6.53
N LYS A 277 -27.74 -8.84 5.22
CA LYS A 277 -28.94 -8.57 4.40
C LYS A 277 -30.13 -9.49 4.73
N THR A 278 -29.87 -10.69 5.23
CA THR A 278 -30.90 -11.68 5.59
C THR A 278 -31.45 -11.48 7.02
N LEU A 279 -30.77 -10.70 7.87
CA LEU A 279 -31.27 -10.29 9.19
C LEU A 279 -32.18 -9.06 9.05
N PRO A 280 -33.32 -8.99 9.76
CA PRO A 280 -34.18 -7.81 9.74
C PRO A 280 -33.42 -6.59 10.29
N SER A 281 -33.09 -5.65 9.41
CA SER A 281 -32.34 -4.44 9.75
C SER A 281 -33.17 -3.54 10.66
N LYS A 282 -32.83 -3.49 11.96
CA LYS A 282 -33.21 -2.40 12.89
C LYS A 282 -32.29 -1.18 12.76
N GLY A 283 -31.64 -0.97 11.61
CA GLY A 283 -30.71 0.14 11.41
C GLY A 283 -31.40 1.39 10.89
N LYS A 284 -31.43 2.46 11.69
CA LYS A 284 -31.68 3.82 11.19
C LYS A 284 -30.78 4.06 9.97
N ARG A 285 -31.35 4.51 8.84
CA ARG A 285 -30.56 5.07 7.72
C ARG A 285 -29.77 6.25 8.29
N MET A 286 -28.47 6.06 8.51
CA MET A 286 -27.60 7.14 8.97
C MET A 286 -27.40 8.13 7.82
N SER A 287 -27.52 9.42 8.11
CA SER A 287 -27.10 10.48 7.19
C SER A 287 -25.59 10.36 6.91
N VAL A 288 -25.13 10.78 5.73
CA VAL A 288 -23.71 10.74 5.34
C VAL A 288 -22.83 11.43 6.39
N CYS A 289 -23.32 12.54 6.97
CA CYS A 289 -22.61 13.26 8.03
C CYS A 289 -22.52 12.43 9.33
N ALA A 290 -23.57 11.70 9.70
CA ALA A 290 -23.55 10.80 10.86
C ALA A 290 -22.61 9.60 10.63
N TYR A 291 -22.49 9.12 9.39
CA TYR A 291 -21.54 8.06 9.03
C TYR A 291 -20.08 8.55 9.10
N ILE A 292 -19.80 9.78 8.66
CA ILE A 292 -18.46 10.40 8.80
C ILE A 292 -18.12 10.62 10.28
N LEU A 293 -19.07 11.11 11.09
CA LEU A 293 -18.87 11.29 12.54
C LEU A 293 -18.65 9.95 13.26
N ASP A 294 -19.35 8.89 12.85
CA ASP A 294 -19.13 7.54 13.37
C ASP A 294 -17.77 6.98 12.93
N PHE A 295 -17.36 7.22 11.67
CA PHE A 295 -16.03 6.86 11.18
C PHE A 295 -14.91 7.51 12.01
N PHE A 296 -15.07 8.78 12.40
CA PHE A 296 -14.13 9.51 13.27
C PHE A 296 -14.40 9.33 14.78
N SER A 297 -15.20 8.34 15.18
CA SER A 297 -15.47 8.07 16.61
C SER A 297 -14.24 7.49 17.31
N LEU A 298 -13.79 8.13 18.40
CA LEU A 298 -12.62 7.68 19.18
C LEU A 298 -12.80 6.31 19.84
N ARG A 299 -14.06 5.87 20.07
CA ARG A 299 -14.38 4.54 20.60
C ARG A 299 -13.71 3.44 19.77
N HIS A 300 -13.65 3.66 18.47
CA HIS A 300 -13.09 2.74 17.52
C HIS A 300 -11.57 2.58 17.63
N ILE A 301 -10.90 3.67 17.98
CA ILE A 301 -9.46 3.65 18.23
C ILE A 301 -9.19 2.96 19.58
N GLU A 302 -9.99 3.25 20.61
CA GLU A 302 -9.84 2.61 21.93
C GLU A 302 -9.89 1.08 21.84
N GLU A 303 -10.82 0.52 21.06
CA GLU A 303 -10.92 -0.93 20.85
C GLU A 303 -9.64 -1.51 20.21
N THR A 304 -9.09 -0.83 19.19
CA THR A 304 -7.84 -1.23 18.51
C THR A 304 -6.65 -1.18 19.48
N PHE A 305 -6.53 -0.10 20.26
CA PHE A 305 -5.50 0.03 21.29
C PHE A 305 -5.64 -1.04 22.38
N ARG A 306 -6.86 -1.29 22.85
CA ARG A 306 -7.13 -2.35 23.84
C ARG A 306 -6.71 -3.72 23.34
N VAL A 307 -6.89 -4.02 22.05
CA VAL A 307 -6.42 -5.27 21.42
C VAL A 307 -4.90 -5.31 21.30
N ALA A 308 -4.25 -4.20 20.94
CA ALA A 308 -2.80 -4.10 20.83
C ALA A 308 -2.09 -4.37 22.17
N PHE A 309 -2.65 -3.87 23.27
CA PHE A 309 -2.11 -4.04 24.63
C PHE A 309 -2.68 -5.25 25.39
N LYS A 310 -3.49 -6.09 24.74
CA LYS A 310 -4.04 -7.29 25.38
C LYS A 310 -2.94 -8.32 25.63
N LYS A 311 -2.86 -8.81 26.87
CA LYS A 311 -2.03 -9.98 27.21
C LYS A 311 -2.55 -11.19 26.44
N GLY A 312 -1.70 -11.78 25.60
CA GLY A 312 -2.03 -12.94 24.76
C GLY A 312 -1.07 -14.09 24.99
N ALA A 313 -1.44 -15.28 24.52
CA ALA A 313 -0.57 -16.45 24.54
C ALA A 313 0.79 -16.16 23.89
N ASN A 314 1.84 -16.83 24.36
CA ASN A 314 3.21 -16.72 23.82
C ASN A 314 3.83 -15.31 23.88
N ASN A 315 3.55 -14.53 24.95
CA ASN A 315 4.11 -13.19 25.17
C ASN A 315 3.87 -12.21 24.01
N ARG A 316 2.74 -12.34 23.30
CA ARG A 316 2.39 -11.52 22.11
C ARG A 316 2.61 -10.02 22.34
N GLN A 317 2.17 -9.49 23.49
CA GLN A 317 2.31 -8.07 23.83
C GLN A 317 3.78 -7.62 23.84
N LYS A 318 4.67 -8.38 24.49
CA LYS A 318 6.11 -8.07 24.53
C LYS A 318 6.72 -8.10 23.12
N ARG A 319 6.34 -9.08 22.29
CA ARG A 319 6.82 -9.17 20.90
C ARG A 319 6.38 -7.98 20.06
N VAL A 320 5.12 -7.55 20.17
CA VAL A 320 4.61 -6.37 19.45
C VAL A 320 5.34 -5.10 19.90
N ILE A 321 5.54 -4.90 21.21
CA ILE A 321 6.27 -3.73 21.73
C ILE A 321 7.73 -3.73 21.24
N VAL A 322 8.43 -4.87 21.33
CA VAL A 322 9.81 -4.99 20.84
C VAL A 322 9.90 -4.72 19.35
N LEU A 323 8.97 -5.25 18.54
CA LEU A 323 8.93 -4.97 17.11
C LEU A 323 8.71 -3.48 16.81
N MET A 324 7.82 -2.81 17.55
CA MET A 324 7.59 -1.37 17.40
C MET A 324 8.85 -0.56 17.73
N VAL A 325 9.56 -0.89 18.82
CA VAL A 325 10.82 -0.24 19.18
C VAL A 325 11.88 -0.46 18.10
N ILE A 326 12.04 -1.68 17.59
CA ILE A 326 12.99 -1.99 16.52
C ILE A 326 12.66 -1.15 15.27
N VAL A 327 11.39 -1.10 14.87
CA VAL A 327 10.96 -0.31 13.70
C VAL A 327 11.24 1.18 13.91
N MET A 328 10.96 1.72 15.10
CA MET A 328 11.25 3.12 15.41
C MET A 328 12.75 3.44 15.39
N VAL A 329 13.60 2.53 15.88
CA VAL A 329 15.06 2.73 15.88
C VAL A 329 15.66 2.59 14.48
N VAL A 330 15.16 1.65 13.67
CA VAL A 330 15.68 1.39 12.32
C VAL A 330 15.19 2.42 11.32
N ILE A 331 13.91 2.81 11.39
CA ILE A 331 13.29 3.71 10.41
C ILE A 331 13.31 5.17 10.87
N GLY A 332 13.30 5.44 12.18
CA GLY A 332 13.26 6.79 12.74
C GLY A 332 14.38 7.72 12.24
N PRO A 333 15.64 7.27 12.13
CA PRO A 333 16.74 8.11 11.62
C PRO A 333 16.70 8.40 10.12
N LEU A 334 15.80 7.78 9.35
CA LEU A 334 15.70 7.94 7.89
C LEU A 334 14.79 9.12 7.48
N TYR A 335 14.12 9.76 8.44
CA TYR A 335 13.22 10.91 8.25
C TYR A 335 13.59 12.04 9.20
#